data_AF-A0A7U6QM04-F1
#
_entry.id   AF-A0A7U6QM04-F1
#
_cell.length_a   1.000
_cell.length_b   1.000
_cell.length_c   1.000
_cell.angle_alpha   90.00
_cell.angle_beta   90.00
_cell.angle_gamma   90.00
#
_symmetry.space_group_name_H-M   'P 1'
#
loop_
_entity.id
_entity.type
_entity.pdbx_description
1 polymer ?
#
loop_
_entity_poly.entity_id
_entity_poly.type
_entity_poly.pdbx_seq_one_letter_code
_entity_poly.pdbx_strand_id
1 'polypeptide(L)' 'MVLVLRVNKQGGIDSVRVAQSSGNTLLDKEAQRQVRFGKFKPFTKNGAPVVGNVTCRSAM' A
#
# COMPACT_ATOMS: atom_id res chain seq x y z
N MET A 1 -2.29 -2.93 -12.82
CA MET A 1 -2.90 -2.08 -11.76
C MET A 1 -1.80 -1.48 -10.89
N VAL A 2 -2.04 -0.30 -10.32
CA VAL A 2 -1.13 0.34 -9.36
C VAL A 2 -1.90 0.77 -8.11
N LEU A 3 -1.43 0.31 -6.96
CA LEU A 3 -1.94 0.67 -5.64
C LEU A 3 -0.90 1.53 -4.91
N VAL A 4 -1.36 2.57 -4.23
CA VAL A 4 -0.52 3.40 -3.37
C VAL A 4 -1.01 3.27 -1.94
N LEU A 5 -0.09 2.92 -1.05
CA LEU A 5 -0.35 2.66 0.36
C LEU A 5 0.40 3.69 1.19
N ARG A 6 -0.26 4.21 2.23
CA ARG A 6 0.38 5.03 3.25
C ARG A 6 0.66 4.17 4.47
N VAL A 7 1.95 3.96 4.74
CA VAL A 7 2.43 3.15 5.86
C VAL A 7 2.83 4.09 7.00
N ASN A 8 2.29 3.86 8.19
CA ASN A 8 2.56 4.63 9.37
C ASN A 8 3.88 4.22 10.05
N LYS A 9 4.23 4.95 11.12
CA LYS A 9 5.46 4.74 11.90
C LYS A 9 5.54 3.38 12.60
N GLN A 10 4.41 2.68 12.78
CA GLN A 10 4.39 1.32 13.33
C GLN A 10 4.39 0.24 12.24
N GLY A 11 4.45 0.62 10.96
CA GLY A 11 4.40 -0.33 9.84
C GLY A 11 2.98 -0.79 9.48
N GLY A 12 1.96 -0.20 10.11
CA GLY A 12 0.56 -0.38 9.72
C GLY A 12 0.22 0.45 8.49
N ILE A 13 -0.84 0.07 7.79
CA ILE A 13 -1.31 0.77 6.59
C ILE A 13 -2.52 1.62 6.99
N ASP A 14 -2.36 2.94 6.98
CA ASP A 14 -3.44 3.87 7.32
C ASP A 14 -4.43 4.04 6.15
N SER A 15 -3.92 4.00 4.92
CA SER A 15 -4.75 4.18 3.73
C SER A 15 -4.20 3.46 2.50
N VAL A 16 -5.12 3.07 1.62
CA VAL A 16 -4.85 2.40 0.33
C VAL A 16 -5.69 3.07 -0.75
N ARG A 17 -5.06 3.50 -1.85
CA ARG A 17 -5.75 4.04 -3.03
C ARG A 17 -5.33 3.31 -4.30
N VAL A 18 -6.25 3.23 -5.27
CA VAL A 18 -5.93 2.81 -6.64
C VAL A 18 -5.40 4.04 -7.37
N ALA A 19 -4.13 4.00 -7.77
CA ALA A 19 -3.54 5.03 -8.62
C ALA A 19 -3.76 4.73 -10.11
N GLN A 20 -3.84 3.46 -10.48
CA GLN A 20 -4.16 3.02 -11.83
C GLN A 20 -4.97 1.72 -11.77
N SER A 21 -6.18 1.74 -12.31
CA SER A 21 -7.06 0.58 -12.37
C SER A 21 -6.46 -0.54 -13.24
N SER A 22 -6.82 -1.79 -12.95
CA SER A 22 -6.57 -2.92 -13.86
C SER A 22 -7.52 -2.98 -15.06
N GLY A 23 -8.57 -2.16 -15.07
CA GLY A 23 -9.69 -2.28 -16.00
C GLY A 23 -10.79 -3.24 -15.50
N ASN A 24 -10.57 -3.94 -14.39
CA ASN A 24 -11.57 -4.77 -13.73
C ASN A 24 -11.80 -4.29 -12.29
N THR A 25 -12.99 -3.74 -12.05
CA THR A 25 -13.36 -3.17 -10.74
C THR A 25 -13.41 -4.20 -9.61
N LEU A 26 -13.77 -5.46 -9.89
CA LEU A 26 -13.78 -6.51 -8.89
C LEU A 26 -12.35 -6.86 -8.45
N LEU A 27 -11.44 -6.97 -9.42
CA LEU A 27 -10.02 -7.23 -9.15
C LEU A 27 -9.39 -6.09 -8.34
N ASP A 28 -9.67 -4.84 -8.70
CA ASP A 28 -9.14 -3.68 -7.97
C ASP A 28 -9.65 -3.63 -6.52
N LYS A 29 -10.93 -3.95 -6.28
CA LYS A 29 -11.53 -3.99 -4.94
C LYS A 29 -10.92 -5.09 -4.07
N GLU A 30 -10.79 -6.30 -4.60
CA GLU A 30 -10.19 -7.41 -3.86
C GLU A 30 -8.71 -7.13 -3.58
N ALA A 31 -7.98 -6.58 -4.56
CA ALA A 31 -6.60 -6.17 -4.34
C ALA A 31 -6.50 -5.15 -3.21
N GLN A 32 -7.30 -4.07 -3.24
CA GLN A 32 -7.36 -3.10 -2.13
C GLN A 32 -7.67 -3.73 -0.78
N ARG A 33 -8.56 -4.73 -0.74
CA ARG A 33 -8.94 -5.43 0.48
C ARG A 33 -7.78 -6.26 1.03
N GLN A 34 -7.10 -7.00 0.17
CA GLN A 34 -5.98 -7.86 0.56
C GLN A 34 -4.80 -7.06 1.10
N VAL A 35 -4.41 -5.95 0.43
CA VAL A 35 -3.26 -5.16 0.92
C VAL A 35 -3.50 -4.54 2.29
N ARG A 36 -4.74 -4.25 2.70
CA ARG A 36 -5.01 -3.66 4.03
C ARG A 36 -4.62 -4.56 5.21
N PHE A 37 -4.59 -5.87 5.00
CA PHE A 37 -4.17 -6.82 6.05
C PHE A 37 -2.64 -6.99 6.11
N GLY A 38 -1.91 -6.42 5.14
CA GLY A 38 -0.46 -6.43 5.13
C GLY A 38 0.11 -5.63 6.30
N LYS A 39 1.22 -6.12 6.86
CA LYS A 39 2.08 -5.34 7.75
C LYS A 39 3.42 -5.10 7.08
N PHE A 40 3.86 -3.86 7.11
CA PHE A 40 5.19 -3.49 6.65
C PHE A 40 6.14 -3.42 7.84
N LYS A 41 7.44 -3.62 7.59
CA LYS A 41 8.44 -3.13 8.53
C LYS A 41 8.43 -1.59 8.47
N PRO A 42 8.44 -0.89 9.61
CA PRO A 42 8.48 0.57 9.62
C PRO A 42 9.64 1.09 8.78
N PHE A 43 9.37 2.11 7.97
CA PHE A 43 10.43 2.85 7.31
C PHE A 43 11.20 3.64 8.37
N THR A 44 12.53 3.62 8.29
CA THR A 44 13.39 4.37 9.22
C THR A 44 14.23 5.38 8.45
N LYS A 45 14.37 6.58 9.01
CA LYS A 45 15.27 7.62 8.50
C LYS A 45 16.03 8.19 9.69
N ASN A 46 17.36 8.14 9.64
CA ASN A 46 18.23 8.55 10.75
C ASN A 46 17.88 7.88 12.09
N GLY A 47 17.52 6.58 12.06
CA GLY A 47 17.16 5.81 13.25
C GLY A 47 15.74 6.04 13.77
N ALA A 48 14.99 7.02 13.26
CA ALA A 48 13.61 7.27 13.66
C ALA A 48 12.59 6.64 12.68
N PRO A 49 11.49 6.04 13.16
CA PRO A 49 10.40 5.58 12.31
C PRO A 49 9.69 6.74 11.62
N VAL A 50 9.46 6.62 10.31
CA VAL A 50 8.81 7.63 9.47
C VAL A 50 7.63 7.05 8.71
N VAL A 51 6.71 7.93 8.32
CA VAL A 51 5.60 7.58 7.41
C VAL A 51 6.16 7.44 6.00
N GLY A 52 5.76 6.40 5.29
CA GLY A 52 6.20 6.12 3.93
C GLY A 52 5.04 5.86 2.98
N ASN A 53 5.23 6.20 1.71
CA ASN A 53 4.31 5.81 0.64
C ASN A 53 4.91 4.63 -0.12
N VAL A 54 4.14 3.55 -0.27
CA VAL A 54 4.52 2.36 -1.02
C VAL A 54 3.68 2.28 -2.28
N THR A 55 4.33 2.07 -3.42
CA THR A 55 3.66 1.84 -4.70
C THR A 55 3.77 0.36 -5.05
N CYS A 56 2.65 -0.36 -4.99
CA CYS A 56 2.55 -1.73 -5.48
C CYS A 56 2.06 -1.69 -6.92
N ARG A 57 2.90 -2.16 -7.85
CA ARG A 57 2.54 -2.39 -9.25
C ARG A 57 2.30 -3.88 -9.44
N SER A 58 1.13 -4.26 -9.97
CA SER A 58 0.95 -5.61 -10.49
C SER A 58 1.68 -5.71 -11.83
N ALA A 59 2.64 -6.62 -11.95
CA ALA A 59 3.08 -7.10 -13.25
C ALA A 59 1.99 -8.06 -13.73
N MET A 60 1.21 -7.63 -14.71
CA MET A 60 0.18 -8.43 -15.35
C MET A 60 0.40 -8.33 -16.84
#